data_AF-A0A4U5ZQV4-F1
#
_entry.id   AF-A0A4U5ZQV4-F1
#
_cell.length_a   1.000
_cell.length_b   1.000
_cell.length_c   1.000
_cell.angle_alpha   90.00
_cell.angle_beta   90.00
_cell.angle_gamma   90.00
#
_symmetry.space_group_name_H-M   'P 1'
#
loop_
_entity.id
_entity.type
_entity.pdbx_description
1 polymer ?
#
loop_
_entity_poly.entity_id
_entity_poly.type
_entity_poly.pdbx_seq_one_letter_code
_entity_poly.pdbx_strand_id
1 'polypeptide(L)'
;MLSYTTLAVTVPEADAYAQARAWTAWTGDEAVKMAALRRGQDYIASTYNTRWSVEFDDTDAPAEVKYAIIEAAYREIVTPGSLAPDYVAAKTVTRERVKVGAIEEEFEYAGGVSAASIRPQIAIIDNLLASYLKQSFGASVDLLRV
;
A
#
# COMPACT_ATOMS: atom_id res chain seq x y z
N MET A 1 -11.19 10.16 -9.54
CA MET A 1 -10.46 9.57 -8.40
C MET A 1 -11.08 8.23 -8.07
N LEU A 2 -10.37 7.34 -7.38
CA LEU A 2 -10.91 6.02 -7.04
C LEU A 2 -12.01 6.13 -5.98
N SER A 3 -13.13 5.45 -6.21
CA SER A 3 -14.24 5.35 -5.25
C SER A 3 -13.95 4.33 -4.15
N TYR A 4 -14.60 4.49 -3.00
CA TYR A 4 -14.59 3.48 -1.92
C TYR A 4 -15.75 2.47 -2.04
N THR A 5 -16.69 2.68 -2.97
CA THR A 5 -17.90 1.84 -3.10
C THR A 5 -18.04 1.17 -4.47
N THR A 6 -17.38 1.68 -5.50
CA THR A 6 -17.41 1.12 -6.87
C THR A 6 -16.03 0.60 -7.25
N LEU A 7 -15.90 -0.58 -7.87
CA LEU A 7 -14.60 -1.16 -8.25
C LEU A 7 -14.16 -0.62 -9.61
N ALA A 8 -12.89 -0.22 -9.70
CA ALA A 8 -12.23 0.12 -10.96
C ALA A 8 -11.72 -1.12 -11.73
N VAL A 9 -11.71 -2.29 -11.08
CA VAL A 9 -11.23 -3.55 -11.62
C VAL A 9 -12.26 -4.65 -11.37
N THR A 10 -12.59 -5.39 -12.41
CA THR A 10 -13.44 -6.58 -12.35
C THR A 10 -12.63 -7.84 -12.03
N VAL A 11 -13.28 -8.89 -11.50
CA VAL A 11 -12.59 -10.16 -11.22
C VAL A 11 -12.01 -10.80 -12.49
N PRO A 12 -12.69 -10.82 -13.66
CA PRO A 12 -12.10 -11.34 -14.88
C PRO A 12 -10.83 -10.60 -15.34
N GLU A 13 -10.77 -9.26 -15.19
CA GLU A 13 -9.55 -8.49 -15.49
C GLU A 13 -8.40 -8.88 -14.55
N ALA A 14 -8.69 -9.05 -13.26
CA ALA A 14 -7.71 -9.48 -12.27
C ALA A 14 -7.21 -10.92 -12.53
N ASP A 15 -8.11 -11.83 -12.92
CA ASP A 15 -7.77 -13.20 -13.28
C ASP A 15 -6.85 -13.25 -14.51
N ALA A 16 -7.14 -12.46 -15.55
CA ALA A 16 -6.29 -12.36 -16.73
C ALA A 16 -4.88 -11.84 -16.38
N TYR A 17 -4.80 -10.82 -15.51
CA TYR A 17 -3.52 -10.28 -15.04
C TYR A 17 -2.72 -11.30 -14.21
N ALA A 18 -3.38 -12.02 -13.31
CA ALA A 18 -2.77 -13.07 -12.48
C ALA A 18 -2.27 -14.25 -13.33
N GLN A 19 -3.05 -14.66 -14.34
CA GLN A 19 -2.68 -15.71 -15.28
C GLN A 19 -1.42 -15.33 -16.08
N ALA A 20 -1.35 -14.10 -16.60
CA ALA A 20 -0.19 -13.61 -17.34
C ALA A 20 1.10 -13.61 -16.50
N ARG A 21 0.99 -13.53 -15.17
CA ARG A 21 2.11 -13.57 -14.22
C ARG A 21 2.34 -14.94 -13.58
N ALA A 22 1.56 -15.95 -13.98
CA ALA A 22 1.60 -17.29 -13.42
C ALA A 22 1.49 -17.33 -11.89
N TRP A 23 0.61 -16.49 -11.31
CA TRP A 23 0.39 -16.48 -9.87
C TRP A 23 -0.38 -17.71 -9.41
N THR A 24 0.29 -18.59 -8.66
CA THR A 24 -0.32 -19.79 -8.08
C THR A 24 -1.14 -19.51 -6.83
N ALA A 25 -0.87 -18.40 -6.13
CA ALA A 25 -1.57 -18.03 -4.89
C ALA A 25 -2.87 -17.23 -5.14
N TRP A 26 -3.10 -16.71 -6.35
CA TRP A 26 -4.34 -16.01 -6.73
C TRP A 26 -5.49 -17.01 -6.90
N THR A 27 -6.05 -17.42 -5.76
CA THR A 27 -7.04 -18.49 -5.65
C THR A 27 -8.26 -18.04 -4.84
N GLY A 28 -9.27 -18.90 -4.73
CA GLY A 28 -10.53 -18.62 -4.05
C GLY A 28 -11.66 -18.19 -5.01
N ASP A 29 -12.88 -18.20 -4.47
CA ASP A 29 -14.10 -17.86 -5.21
C ASP A 29 -14.17 -16.36 -5.54
N GLU A 30 -15.07 -16.00 -6.47
CA GLU A 30 -15.25 -14.62 -6.92
C GLU A 30 -15.45 -13.64 -5.76
N ALA A 31 -16.24 -14.02 -4.74
CA ALA A 31 -16.45 -13.20 -3.56
C ALA A 31 -15.15 -12.88 -2.78
N VAL A 32 -14.22 -13.83 -2.70
CA VAL A 32 -12.92 -13.64 -2.02
C VAL A 32 -12.06 -12.67 -2.83
N LYS A 33 -11.99 -12.86 -4.15
CA LYS A 33 -11.23 -12.00 -5.06
C LYS A 33 -11.81 -10.58 -5.09
N MET A 34 -13.14 -10.43 -5.13
CA MET A 34 -13.80 -9.13 -5.03
C MET A 34 -13.47 -8.42 -3.72
N ALA A 35 -13.51 -9.14 -2.59
CA ALA A 35 -13.15 -8.56 -1.29
C ALA A 35 -11.68 -8.13 -1.23
N ALA A 36 -10.77 -8.90 -1.82
CA ALA A 36 -9.36 -8.53 -1.92
C ALA A 36 -9.15 -7.31 -2.83
N LEU A 37 -9.82 -7.24 -3.98
CA LEU A 37 -9.81 -6.07 -4.87
C LEU A 37 -10.34 -4.82 -4.17
N ARG A 38 -11.38 -4.95 -3.35
CA ARG A 38 -11.91 -3.85 -2.54
C ARG A 38 -10.86 -3.32 -1.56
N ARG A 39 -10.23 -4.19 -0.78
CA ARG A 39 -9.14 -3.80 0.14
C ARG A 39 -7.95 -3.19 -0.59
N GLY A 40 -7.59 -3.74 -1.75
CA GLY A 40 -6.54 -3.20 -2.61
C GLY A 40 -6.87 -1.78 -3.08
N GLN A 41 -8.09 -1.56 -3.58
CA GLN A 41 -8.53 -0.24 -4.03
C GLN A 41 -8.60 0.77 -2.88
N ASP A 42 -9.09 0.39 -1.71
CA ASP A 42 -9.18 1.27 -0.55
C ASP A 42 -7.78 1.72 -0.06
N TYR A 43 -6.79 0.83 -0.13
CA TYR A 43 -5.39 1.16 0.12
C TYR A 43 -4.86 2.21 -0.87
N ILE A 44 -5.08 2.00 -2.18
CA ILE A 44 -4.64 2.95 -3.21
C ILE A 44 -5.39 4.29 -3.09
N ALA A 45 -6.71 4.25 -2.93
CA ALA A 45 -7.55 5.44 -2.80
C ALA A 45 -7.13 6.30 -1.60
N SER A 46 -6.93 5.68 -0.43
CA SER A 46 -6.55 6.41 0.78
C SER A 46 -5.13 6.98 0.72
N THR A 47 -4.23 6.36 -0.05
CA THR A 47 -2.82 6.77 -0.15
C THR A 47 -2.59 7.81 -1.26
N TYR A 48 -3.27 7.68 -2.40
CA TYR A 48 -2.94 8.42 -3.63
C TYR A 48 -4.06 9.33 -4.17
N ASN A 49 -5.31 9.28 -3.67
CA ASN A 49 -6.39 10.12 -4.24
C ASN A 49 -6.10 11.63 -4.24
N THR A 50 -5.30 12.13 -3.31
CA THR A 50 -4.90 13.55 -3.27
C THR A 50 -3.72 13.88 -4.19
N ARG A 51 -3.03 12.86 -4.69
CA ARG A 51 -1.74 12.95 -5.38
C ARG A 51 -1.82 12.71 -6.89
N TRP A 52 -2.96 12.30 -7.43
CA TRP A 52 -3.10 12.06 -8.87
C TRP A 52 -2.80 13.31 -9.71
N SER A 53 -1.94 13.19 -10.71
CA SER A 53 -1.66 14.24 -11.70
C SER A 53 -2.72 14.30 -12.81
N VAL A 54 -3.57 13.29 -12.90
CA VAL A 54 -4.62 13.13 -13.91
C VAL A 54 -5.98 12.89 -13.26
N GLU A 55 -7.05 13.24 -13.96
CA GLU A 55 -8.42 12.93 -13.58
C GLU A 55 -8.92 11.72 -14.35
N PHE A 56 -9.61 10.81 -13.65
CA PHE A 56 -10.21 9.58 -14.19
C PHE A 56 -11.35 9.13 -13.27
N ASP A 57 -12.27 8.30 -13.76
CA ASP A 57 -13.28 7.62 -12.96
C ASP A 57 -12.94 6.13 -12.78
N ASP A 58 -13.75 5.38 -12.01
CA ASP A 58 -13.48 3.95 -11.78
C ASP A 58 -13.56 3.13 -13.08
N THR A 59 -14.45 3.50 -14.01
CA THR A 59 -14.65 2.73 -15.26
C THR A 59 -13.52 2.94 -16.26
N ASP A 60 -12.92 4.13 -16.28
CA ASP A 60 -11.84 4.54 -17.17
C ASP A 60 -10.52 4.81 -16.41
N ALA A 61 -10.29 4.09 -15.32
CA ALA A 61 -9.02 4.17 -14.62
C ALA A 61 -7.86 3.69 -15.51
N PRO A 62 -6.70 4.39 -15.53
CA PRO A 62 -5.53 3.97 -16.29
C PRO A 62 -5.11 2.53 -15.97
N ALA A 63 -4.57 1.82 -16.96
CA ALA A 63 -4.21 0.40 -16.82
C ALA A 63 -3.27 0.16 -15.63
N GLU A 64 -2.29 1.04 -15.44
CA GLU A 64 -1.32 0.99 -14.35
C GLU A 64 -1.99 1.16 -12.98
N VAL A 65 -3.04 1.97 -12.87
CA VAL A 65 -3.85 2.11 -11.65
C VAL A 65 -4.61 0.82 -11.39
N LYS A 66 -5.23 0.22 -12.42
CA LYS A 66 -5.90 -1.08 -12.31
C LYS A 66 -4.92 -2.18 -11.88
N TYR A 67 -3.72 -2.21 -12.46
CA TYR A 67 -2.67 -3.16 -12.10
C TYR A 67 -2.17 -2.96 -10.66
N ALA A 68 -2.03 -1.73 -10.20
CA ALA A 68 -1.69 -1.44 -8.81
C ALA A 68 -2.75 -1.96 -7.82
N ILE A 69 -4.04 -1.84 -8.16
CA ILE A 69 -5.14 -2.42 -7.37
C ILE A 69 -5.02 -3.95 -7.32
N ILE A 70 -4.73 -4.60 -8.45
CA ILE A 70 -4.58 -6.06 -8.51
C ILE A 70 -3.36 -6.53 -7.70
N GLU A 71 -2.24 -5.80 -7.77
CA GLU A 71 -1.04 -6.07 -6.96
C GLU A 71 -1.32 -5.94 -5.46
N ALA A 72 -2.08 -4.93 -5.05
CA ALA A 72 -2.51 -4.75 -3.67
C ALA A 72 -3.45 -5.91 -3.25
N ALA A 73 -4.41 -6.26 -4.10
CA ALA A 73 -5.34 -7.37 -3.85
C ALA A 73 -4.62 -8.71 -3.71
N TYR A 74 -3.61 -8.99 -4.52
CA TYR A 74 -2.81 -10.21 -4.42
C TYR A 74 -2.15 -10.34 -3.05
N ARG A 75 -1.65 -9.24 -2.47
CA ARG A 75 -1.06 -9.22 -1.13
C ARG A 75 -2.09 -9.52 -0.05
N GLU A 76 -3.33 -9.06 -0.22
CA GLU A 76 -4.45 -9.40 0.66
C GLU A 76 -4.91 -10.85 0.54
N ILE A 77 -4.73 -11.49 -0.62
CA ILE A 77 -4.98 -12.94 -0.77
C ILE A 77 -3.86 -13.75 -0.11
N VAL A 78 -2.60 -13.36 -0.31
CA VAL A 78 -1.43 -14.07 0.25
C VAL A 78 -1.35 -13.90 1.77
N THR A 79 -1.56 -12.67 2.26
CA THR A 79 -1.53 -12.31 3.68
C THR A 79 -2.68 -11.34 3.98
N PRO A 80 -3.86 -11.87 4.38
CA PRO A 80 -5.01 -11.04 4.71
C PRO A 80 -4.71 -9.99 5.78
N GLY A 81 -5.17 -8.75 5.56
CA GLY A 81 -4.98 -7.62 6.48
C GLY A 81 -3.60 -6.96 6.40
N SER A 82 -2.76 -7.35 5.43
CA SER A 82 -1.40 -6.80 5.29
C SER A 82 -1.36 -5.34 4.85
N LEU A 83 -2.39 -4.82 4.17
CA LEU A 83 -2.42 -3.44 3.69
C LEU A 83 -2.91 -2.43 4.73
N ALA A 84 -3.66 -2.91 5.74
CA ALA A 84 -4.23 -2.08 6.80
C ALA A 84 -4.13 -2.81 8.17
N PRO A 85 -2.92 -3.02 8.69
CA PRO A 85 -2.76 -3.68 9.99
C PRO A 85 -3.27 -2.79 11.12
N ASP A 86 -4.12 -3.35 11.99
CA ASP A 86 -4.56 -2.70 13.22
C ASP A 86 -3.35 -2.51 14.15
N TYR A 87 -2.88 -1.27 14.26
CA TYR A 87 -1.79 -0.91 15.15
C TYR A 87 -2.31 -0.51 16.52
N VAL A 88 -1.98 -1.32 17.53
CA VAL A 88 -2.17 -0.96 18.94
C VAL A 88 -0.81 -0.54 19.51
N ALA A 89 -0.65 0.76 19.77
CA ALA A 89 0.58 1.34 20.33
C ALA A 89 1.06 0.69 21.64
N ALA A 90 0.20 -0.04 22.34
CA ALA A 90 0.52 -0.78 23.57
C ALA A 90 1.36 -2.05 23.37
N LYS A 91 1.64 -2.47 22.12
CA LYS A 91 2.52 -3.62 21.82
C LYS A 91 3.99 -3.25 21.58
N THR A 92 4.35 -1.98 21.72
CA THR A 92 5.76 -1.59 21.83
C THR A 92 6.24 -2.06 23.19
N VAL A 93 6.77 -3.30 23.26
CA VAL A 93 7.67 -3.70 24.34
C VAL A 93 8.85 -2.73 24.24
N THR A 94 8.75 -1.64 24.99
CA THR A 94 9.68 -0.52 24.93
C THR A 94 11.03 -0.90 25.53
N ARG A 95 11.13 -2.03 26.23
CA ARG A 95 12.36 -2.68 26.71
C ARG A 95 12.09 -4.17 26.96
N GLU A 96 12.73 -5.07 26.22
CA GLU A 96 12.95 -6.44 26.68
C GLU A 96 14.38 -6.52 27.21
N ARG A 97 14.55 -6.38 28.53
CA ARG A 97 15.83 -6.66 29.18
C ARG A 97 15.97 -8.18 29.34
N VAL A 98 16.62 -8.85 28.38
CA VAL A 98 17.06 -10.24 28.58
C VAL A 98 18.36 -10.21 29.38
N LYS A 99 18.30 -10.64 30.65
CA LYS A 99 19.47 -10.70 31.52
C LYS A 99 20.24 -12.00 31.24
N VAL A 100 21.32 -11.95 30.48
CA VAL A 100 22.25 -13.08 30.26
C VAL A 100 23.60 -12.76 30.91
N GLY A 101 23.73 -12.98 32.22
CA GLY A 101 25.03 -12.84 32.90
C GLY A 101 25.69 -11.44 32.80
N ALA A 102 27.02 -11.39 32.83
CA ALA A 102 27.84 -10.17 32.96
C ALA A 102 28.06 -9.38 31.66
N ILE A 103 27.13 -9.47 30.69
CA ILE A 103 27.21 -8.71 29.44
C ILE A 103 25.88 -7.96 29.28
N GLU A 104 25.97 -6.63 29.33
CA GLU A 104 24.88 -5.72 29.00
C GLU A 104 25.01 -5.36 27.53
N GLU A 105 24.01 -5.68 26.70
CA GLU A 105 23.94 -5.21 25.32
C GLU A 105 22.63 -4.42 25.15
N GLU A 106 22.78 -3.12 24.88
CA GLU A 106 21.68 -2.17 24.74
C GLU A 106 21.34 -2.02 23.26
N PHE A 107 20.16 -2.47 22.85
CA PHE A 107 19.62 -2.18 21.51
C PHE A 107 18.65 -1.00 21.62
N GLU A 108 19.05 0.16 21.10
CA GLU A 108 18.18 1.32 20.92
C GLU A 108 17.53 1.25 19.53
N TYR A 109 16.21 1.07 19.48
CA TYR A 109 15.44 1.32 18.25
C TYR A 109 14.79 2.69 18.35
N ALA A 110 15.13 3.56 17.38
CA ALA A 110 14.65 4.93 17.30
C ALA A 110 13.12 5.01 17.43
N GLY A 111 12.67 5.72 18.46
CA GLY A 111 11.27 5.91 18.77
C GLY A 111 10.55 6.81 17.76
N GLY A 112 9.32 6.43 17.43
CA GLY A 112 8.37 7.28 16.69
C GLY A 112 7.91 6.71 15.35
N VAL A 113 7.34 5.51 15.32
CA VAL A 113 6.68 5.00 14.11
C VAL A 113 5.34 5.74 13.95
N SER A 114 5.26 6.66 12.98
CA SER A 114 3.99 7.30 12.62
C SER A 114 3.00 6.26 12.05
N ALA A 115 1.69 6.50 12.11
CA ALA A 115 0.70 5.62 11.47
C ALA A 115 0.98 5.36 9.98
N ALA A 116 1.60 6.32 9.29
CA ALA A 116 2.05 6.17 7.91
C ALA A 116 3.29 5.26 7.75
N SER A 117 4.11 5.13 8.79
CA SER A 117 5.29 4.24 8.84
C SER A 117 4.90 2.78 9.15
N ILE A 118 3.63 2.52 9.49
CA ILE A 118 3.07 1.17 9.69
C ILE A 118 2.39 0.63 8.43
N ARG A 119 1.82 1.50 7.58
CA ARG A 119 1.26 1.07 6.29
C ARG A 119 2.41 0.66 5.36
N PRO A 120 2.35 -0.51 4.70
CA PRO A 120 3.43 -0.95 3.84
C PRO A 120 3.59 0.00 2.66
N GLN A 121 4.83 0.43 2.40
CA GLN A 121 5.21 1.02 1.10
C GLN A 121 5.60 -0.11 0.17
N ILE A 122 4.93 -0.19 -0.99
CA ILE A 122 5.03 -1.32 -1.89
C ILE A 122 5.66 -0.81 -3.19
N ALA A 123 6.95 -1.08 -3.37
CA ALA A 123 7.73 -0.54 -4.48
C ALA A 123 7.13 -0.84 -5.87
N ILE A 124 6.54 -2.02 -6.10
CA ILE A 124 5.89 -2.32 -7.38
C ILE A 124 4.67 -1.43 -7.64
N ILE A 125 3.91 -1.08 -6.59
CA ILE A 125 2.77 -0.17 -6.68
C ILE A 125 3.27 1.24 -6.94
N ASP A 126 4.31 1.69 -6.21
CA ASP A 126 4.89 3.01 -6.43
C ASP A 126 5.43 3.17 -7.87
N ASN A 127 6.08 2.14 -8.40
CA ASN A 127 6.59 2.13 -9.77
C ASN A 127 5.48 2.15 -10.81
N LEU A 128 4.38 1.42 -10.60
CA LEU A 128 3.21 1.46 -11.50
C LEU A 128 2.57 2.85 -11.50
N LEU A 129 2.51 3.50 -10.34
CA LEU A 129 1.82 4.79 -10.20
C LEU A 129 2.70 5.99 -10.52
N ALA A 130 4.01 5.83 -10.64
CA ALA A 130 4.99 6.93 -10.69
C ALA A 130 4.65 8.02 -11.73
N SER A 131 4.21 7.65 -12.94
CA SER A 131 3.83 8.59 -14.01
C SER A 131 2.51 9.35 -13.74
N TYR A 132 1.69 8.86 -12.82
CA TYR A 132 0.37 9.38 -12.49
C TYR A 132 0.35 10.19 -11.20
N LEU A 133 1.49 10.38 -10.54
CA LEU A 133 1.59 11.18 -9.32
C LEU A 133 2.07 12.60 -9.66
N LYS A 134 1.50 13.59 -8.97
CA LYS A 134 1.99 14.97 -8.97
C LYS A 134 3.46 14.97 -8.53
N GLN A 135 4.35 15.46 -9.39
CA GLN A 135 5.75 15.67 -9.00
C GLN A 135 5.79 16.74 -7.92
N SER A 136 6.24 16.37 -6.72
CA SER A 136 6.60 17.35 -5.69
C SER A 136 7.97 17.90 -6.05
N PHE A 137 8.01 18.99 -6.82
CA PHE A 137 9.22 19.80 -6.89
C PHE A 137 9.41 20.43 -5.51
N GLY A 138 10.38 19.92 -4.74
CA GLY A 138 10.81 20.58 -3.53
C GLY A 138 11.21 22.00 -3.89
N ALA A 139 10.42 22.97 -3.47
CA ALA A 139 10.78 24.37 -3.61
C ALA A 139 12.02 24.58 -2.73
N SER A 140 13.21 24.50 -3.32
CA SER A 140 14.39 25.15 -2.76
C SER A 140 14.09 26.64 -2.78
N VAL A 141 13.51 27.14 -1.70
CA VAL A 141 13.34 28.58 -1.49
C VAL A 141 14.75 29.13 -1.37
N ASP A 142 15.23 29.79 -2.42
CA ASP A 142 16.48 30.52 -2.41
C ASP A 142 16.32 31.64 -1.36
N LEU A 143 16.88 31.42 -0.18
CA LEU A 143 16.93 32.42 0.90
C LEU A 143 17.93 33.50 0.52
N LEU A 144 17.65 34.24 -0.54
CA LEU A 144 18.28 35.54 -0.78
C LEU A 144 17.75 36.49 0.30
N ARG A 145 18.52 36.57 1.40
CA ARG A 145 18.42 37.64 2.39
C ARG A 145 18.62 38.98 1.67
N VAL A 146 17.59 39.82 1.69
CA VAL A 146 17.68 41.26 1.46
C VAL A 146 17.57 41.95 2.81
#